data_AF-A0A9D3Z259-F1
#
_entry.id   AF-A0A9D3Z259-F1
#
_cell.length_a   1.000
_cell.length_b   1.000
_cell.length_c   1.000
_cell.angle_alpha   90.00
_cell.angle_beta   90.00
_cell.angle_gamma   90.00
#
_symmetry.space_group_name_H-M   'P 1'
#
loop_
_entity.id
_entity.type
_entity.pdbx_description
1 polymer ?
#
loop_
_entity_poly.entity_id
_entity_poly.type
_entity_poly.pdbx_seq_one_letter_code
_entity_poly.pdbx_strand_id
1 'polypeptide(L)'
;MSQPPAKRRRVELTLEDKIKIITESTAQPKPSLKALDERFKIGKSTVGDILKKKNVYQEQWEKNESGSKFRFDNECKFDRLNELTWE
;
A
#
# COMPACT_ATOMS: atom_id res chain seq x y z
N MET A 1 19.97 12.90 29.72
CA MET A 1 19.14 13.29 28.56
C MET A 1 19.24 12.17 27.53
N SER A 2 18.22 11.32 27.36
CA SER A 2 18.23 10.31 26.30
C SER A 2 17.98 10.99 24.95
N GLN A 3 18.71 10.60 23.91
CA GLN A 3 18.48 11.16 22.58
C GLN A 3 17.16 10.64 22.01
N PRO A 4 16.42 11.49 21.24
CA PRO A 4 15.22 11.05 20.56
C PRO A 4 15.55 9.98 19.49
N PRO A 5 14.65 9.00 19.26
CA PRO A 5 14.87 7.97 18.26
C PRO A 5 14.98 8.59 16.86
N ALA A 6 15.88 8.04 16.04
CA ALA A 6 16.07 8.50 14.68
C ALA A 6 14.79 8.37 13.83
N LYS A 7 14.52 9.36 12.98
CA LYS A 7 13.37 9.33 12.05
C LYS A 7 13.50 8.13 11.10
N ARG A 8 12.44 7.33 10.99
CA ARG A 8 12.38 6.21 10.04
C ARG A 8 12.38 6.76 8.61
N ARG A 9 13.25 6.20 7.76
CA ARG A 9 13.28 6.55 6.32
C ARG A 9 12.08 5.92 5.62
N ARG A 10 11.53 6.63 4.64
CA ARG A 10 10.47 6.10 3.78
C ARG A 10 11.07 5.00 2.91
N VAL A 11 10.47 3.82 2.94
CA VAL A 11 10.81 2.72 2.03
C VAL A 11 9.91 2.86 0.81
N GLU A 12 10.50 2.98 -0.38
CA GLU A 12 9.76 2.92 -1.64
C GLU A 12 9.65 1.47 -2.08
N LEU A 13 8.42 1.03 -2.36
CA LEU A 13 8.11 -0.34 -2.79
C LEU A 13 7.71 -0.33 -4.25
N THR A 14 8.38 -1.17 -5.05
CA THR A 14 8.04 -1.36 -6.46
C THR A 14 6.72 -2.12 -6.60
N LEU A 15 6.14 -2.15 -7.81
CA LEU A 15 4.95 -2.96 -8.08
C LEU A 15 5.24 -4.45 -7.88
N GLU A 16 6.42 -4.91 -8.30
CA GLU A 16 6.88 -6.29 -8.13
C GLU A 16 6.96 -6.70 -6.66
N ASP A 17 7.51 -5.84 -5.79
CA ASP A 17 7.59 -6.12 -4.35
C ASP A 17 6.20 -6.28 -3.72
N LYS A 18 5.22 -5.46 -4.15
CA LYS A 18 3.84 -5.55 -3.68
C LYS A 18 3.18 -6.85 -4.13
N ILE A 19 3.40 -7.25 -5.38
CA ILE A 19 2.90 -8.53 -5.90
C ILE A 19 3.51 -9.71 -5.12
N LYS A 20 4.82 -9.69 -4.82
CA LYS A 20 5.49 -10.70 -3.99
C LYS A 20 4.88 -10.82 -2.59
N ILE A 21 4.55 -9.68 -1.96
CA ILE A 21 3.88 -9.68 -0.65
C ILE A 21 2.48 -10.30 -0.75
N ILE A 22 1.74 -10.00 -1.81
CA ILE A 22 0.41 -10.57 -2.04
C ILE A 22 0.49 -12.08 -2.25
N THR A 23 1.40 -12.56 -3.10
CA THR A 23 1.58 -14.00 -3.35
C THR A 23 2.00 -14.74 -2.08
N GLU A 24 2.97 -14.23 -1.33
CA GLU A 24 3.37 -14.83 -0.05
C GLU A 24 2.24 -14.83 0.97
N SER A 25 1.41 -13.77 1.02
CA SER A 25 0.25 -13.73 1.94
C SER A 25 -0.81 -14.80 1.65
N THR A 26 -0.85 -15.30 0.41
CA THR A 26 -1.77 -16.36 -0.02
C THR A 26 -1.16 -17.77 0.12
N ALA A 27 0.13 -17.88 0.44
CA ALA A 27 0.80 -19.16 0.62
C ALA A 27 0.21 -19.95 1.80
N GLN A 28 0.33 -21.28 1.75
CA GLN A 28 -0.06 -22.20 2.83
C GLN A 28 1.21 -22.77 3.47
N PRO A 29 1.37 -22.67 4.81
CA PRO A 29 0.47 -22.04 5.77
C PRO A 29 0.44 -20.50 5.63
N LYS A 30 -0.74 -19.90 5.87
CA LYS A 30 -0.95 -18.45 5.76
C LYS A 30 0.00 -17.71 6.72
N PRO A 31 0.97 -16.93 6.22
CA PRO A 31 1.90 -16.23 7.10
C PRO A 31 1.17 -15.13 7.87
N SER A 32 1.61 -14.90 9.10
CA SER A 32 1.12 -13.76 9.88
C SER A 32 1.66 -12.44 9.31
N LEU A 33 0.94 -11.33 9.55
CA LEU A 33 1.42 -10.00 9.17
C LEU A 33 2.78 -9.65 9.81
N LYS A 34 3.08 -10.21 10.98
CA LYS A 34 4.37 -10.03 11.65
C LYS A 34 5.49 -10.77 10.91
N ALA A 35 5.22 -11.96 10.39
CA ALA A 35 6.19 -12.71 9.59
C ALA A 35 6.50 -11.99 8.26
N LEU A 36 5.48 -11.39 7.62
CA LEU A 36 5.67 -10.58 6.41
C LEU A 36 6.43 -9.28 6.71
N ASP A 37 6.14 -8.61 7.84
CA ASP A 37 6.88 -7.44 8.30
C ASP A 37 8.37 -7.75 8.50
N GLU A 38 8.70 -8.86 9.16
CA GLU A 38 10.08 -9.29 9.39
C GLU A 38 10.80 -9.67 8.10
N ARG A 39 10.14 -10.40 7.18
CA ARG A 39 10.74 -10.79 5.89
C ARG A 39 11.05 -9.61 4.99
N PHE A 40 10.07 -8.73 4.81
CA PHE A 40 10.19 -7.63 3.86
C PHE A 40 10.71 -6.34 4.51
N LYS A 41 10.86 -6.29 5.84
CA LYS A 41 11.21 -5.10 6.64
C LYS A 41 10.26 -3.93 6.39
N ILE A 42 8.97 -4.26 6.22
CA ILE A 42 7.89 -3.31 5.91
C ILE A 42 6.91 -3.31 7.08
N GLY A 43 6.68 -2.12 7.65
CA GLY A 43 5.76 -1.99 8.79
C GLY A 43 4.38 -2.60 8.52
N LYS A 44 3.81 -3.26 9.54
CA LYS A 44 2.52 -3.97 9.47
C LYS A 44 1.39 -3.20 8.82
N SER A 45 1.29 -1.89 9.07
CA SER A 45 0.29 -1.02 8.45
C SER A 45 0.40 -1.01 6.93
N THR A 46 1.63 -0.88 6.41
CA THR A 46 1.91 -0.87 4.98
C THR A 46 1.59 -2.22 4.35
N VAL A 47 1.91 -3.34 5.01
CA VAL A 47 1.50 -4.68 4.55
C VAL A 47 -0.03 -4.77 4.48
N GLY A 48 -0.74 -4.30 5.52
CA GLY A 48 -2.21 -4.28 5.54
C GLY A 48 -2.81 -3.44 4.39
N ASP A 49 -2.25 -2.27 4.13
CA ASP A 49 -2.69 -1.39 3.03
C ASP A 49 -2.45 -2.02 1.65
N ILE A 50 -1.34 -2.74 1.49
CA ILE A 50 -1.04 -3.48 0.25
C ILE A 50 -2.08 -4.57 0.02
N LEU A 51 -2.38 -5.37 1.07
CA LEU A 51 -3.34 -6.46 0.97
C LEU A 51 -4.78 -6.00 0.72
N LYS A 52 -5.18 -4.84 1.25
CA LYS A 52 -6.49 -4.23 0.95
C LYS A 52 -6.64 -3.89 -0.54
N LYS A 53 -5.55 -3.46 -1.17
CA LYS A 53 -5.50 -3.04 -2.58
C LYS A 53 -4.99 -4.15 -3.51
N LYS A 54 -4.99 -5.42 -3.08
CA LYS A 54 -4.40 -6.54 -3.81
C LYS A 54 -4.93 -6.68 -5.25
N ASN A 55 -6.24 -6.51 -5.46
CA ASN A 55 -6.86 -6.65 -6.78
C ASN A 55 -6.34 -5.58 -7.75
N VAL A 56 -6.23 -4.33 -7.28
CA VAL A 56 -5.71 -3.21 -8.06
C VAL A 56 -4.27 -3.47 -8.49
N TYR A 57 -3.43 -3.97 -7.58
CA TYR A 57 -2.04 -4.29 -7.93
C TYR A 57 -1.93 -5.44 -8.92
N GLN A 58 -2.79 -6.47 -8.80
CA GLN A 58 -2.85 -7.58 -9.76
C GLN A 58 -3.27 -7.11 -11.16
N GLU A 59 -4.31 -6.29 -11.26
CA GLU A 59 -4.74 -5.70 -12.54
C GLU A 59 -3.65 -4.82 -13.15
N GLN A 60 -2.96 -4.02 -12.35
CA GLN A 60 -1.82 -3.20 -12.80
C GLN A 60 -0.67 -4.05 -13.32
N TRP A 61 -0.39 -5.17 -12.66
CA TRP A 61 0.64 -6.12 -13.08
C TRP A 61 0.29 -6.78 -14.41
N GLU A 62 -0.96 -7.20 -14.58
CA GLU A 62 -1.47 -7.80 -15.83
C GLU A 62 -1.43 -6.81 -17.00
N LYS A 63 -1.79 -5.54 -16.76
CA LYS A 63 -1.77 -4.49 -17.78
C LYS A 63 -0.36 -4.00 -18.12
N ASN A 64 0.67 -4.44 -17.39
CA ASN A 64 2.06 -4.01 -17.51
C ASN A 64 2.19 -2.47 -17.52
N GLU A 65 1.30 -1.79 -16.78
CA GLU A 65 1.26 -0.34 -16.73
C GLU A 65 2.48 0.17 -15.97
N SER A 66 3.41 0.78 -16.69
CA SER A 66 4.59 1.41 -16.11
C SER A 66 4.19 2.70 -15.36
N GLY A 67 3.83 2.52 -14.08
CA GLY A 67 4.20 3.44 -13.00
C GLY A 67 3.69 4.88 -13.02
N SER A 68 2.62 5.22 -13.73
CA SER A 68 1.96 6.51 -13.46
C SER A 68 1.22 6.39 -12.12
N LYS A 69 1.60 7.21 -11.13
CA LYS A 69 0.96 7.27 -9.81
C LYS A 69 -0.51 7.64 -10.00
N PHE A 70 -1.38 6.64 -10.10
CA PHE A 70 -2.80 6.87 -9.87
C PHE A 70 -2.96 7.35 -8.44
N ARG A 71 -3.24 8.66 -8.31
CA ARG A 71 -3.84 9.18 -7.09
C ARG A 71 -5.21 8.53 -7.03
N PHE A 72 -5.43 7.72 -6.00
CA PHE A 72 -6.77 7.26 -5.74
C PHE A 72 -7.51 8.51 -5.25
N ASP A 73 -8.48 8.98 -6.03
CA ASP A 73 -9.38 10.01 -5.56
C ASP A 73 -10.15 9.40 -4.39
N ASN A 74 -9.73 9.80 -3.20
CA ASN A 74 -10.46 9.49 -1.99
C ASN A 74 -11.65 10.44 -2.05
N GLU A 75 -12.77 9.97 -2.63
CA GLU A 75 -14.03 10.73 -2.76
C GLU A 75 -14.21 11.57 -1.50
N CYS A 76 -14.18 12.89 -1.68
CA CYS A 76 -14.30 13.77 -0.54
C CYS A 76 -15.75 13.61 -0.08
N LYS A 77 -15.97 13.37 1.22
CA LYS A 77 -17.33 13.22 1.78
C LYS A 77 -18.28 14.39 1.43
N PHE A 78 -17.72 15.49 0.95
CA PHE A 78 -18.36 16.73 0.58
C PHE A 78 -18.35 17.00 -0.93
N ASP A 79 -18.23 16.00 -1.80
CA ASP A 79 -18.27 16.19 -3.26
C ASP A 79 -19.52 17.00 -3.69
N ARG A 80 -20.67 16.75 -3.02
CA ARG A 80 -21.91 17.53 -3.18
C ARG A 80 -21.81 19.01 -2.73
N LEU A 81 -20.97 19.32 -1.75
CA LEU A 81 -20.75 20.68 -1.24
C LEU A 81 -19.79 21.46 -2.16
N ASN A 82 -18.82 20.78 -2.78
CA ASN A 82 -17.99 21.36 -3.84
C ASN A 82 -18.85 21.75 -5.05
N GLU A 83 -19.82 20.92 -5.46
CA GLU A 83 -20.76 21.29 -6.55
C GLU A 83 -21.56 22.56 -6.24
N LEU A 84 -21.94 22.77 -4.97
CA LEU A 84 -22.77 23.91 -4.55
C LEU A 84 -21.99 25.23 -4.39
N THR A 85 -20.66 25.19 -4.25
CA THR A 85 -19.84 26.37 -3.92
C THR A 85 -19.21 27.06 -5.12
N TRP A 86 -19.31 26.49 -6.33
CA TRP A 86 -18.72 27.03 -7.55
C TRP A 86 -19.75 27.56 -8.59
N GLU A 87 -21.01 27.78 -8.19
CA GLU A 87 -21.95 28.68 -8.90
C GLU A 87 -21.74 30.14 -8.43
#